data_AF-A0A955IE26-F1
#
_entry.id   AF-A0A955IE26-F1
#
_cell.length_a   1.000
_cell.length_b   1.000
_cell.length_c   1.000
_cell.angle_alpha   90.00
_cell.angle_beta   90.00
_cell.angle_gamma   90.00
#
_symmetry.space_group_name_H-M   'P 1'
#
loop_
_entity.id
_entity.type
_entity.pdbx_description
1 polymer ?
#
loop_
_entity_poly.entity_id
_entity_poly.type
_entity_poly.pdbx_seq_one_letter_code
_entity_poly.pdbx_strand_id
1 'polypeptide(L)'
;MSFRSGSVSYSRFRVFGEAPAALDESFLKRLADHMIRPTPGTAPPEVEAGWTAGRHILDGGFTSDGCLFGPTLLAGVRVDTNRVPTEVRRAYRALAESERAAATETGFLSRGERRLARDEADRRCGEELATGRHRRSRLLPVHWAIENETLLAPVSGDRLANTLRDLVQNTFGLRLQSRSAGSIAWDLLADRGLANDLDDALPSVFTAAPPQAELRKEERVDRRSSGPEVPWAAAGPEPKDFLGNEFLLWLWWLCEEDEGLVATRMGEVGVVIDKVLDMECAWGATGKQSLRGEAVTRLPEADRALALGKWPRRAGLILSAKGQQWELSFQADRFAVGGAKLPDPDDKPASVRELLEHRLAAIADLDATLVALFESFLRQRIDSGWSGKCERIGTWIKTRGKAAPARHRGIEASRHQGVETPEPVDVVVGDVSVA
;
A
#
# COMPACT_ATOMS: atom_id res chain seq x y z
N MET A 1 8.67 -4.33 6.03
CA MET A 1 7.45 -4.60 6.83
C MET A 1 7.20 -6.09 6.78
N SER A 2 6.94 -6.69 7.94
CA SER A 2 6.80 -8.14 8.14
C SER A 2 5.42 -8.42 8.73
N PHE A 3 4.76 -9.51 8.36
CA PHE A 3 3.56 -9.94 9.08
C PHE A 3 3.88 -10.37 10.52
N ARG A 4 5.13 -10.75 10.78
CA ARG A 4 5.60 -11.21 12.10
C ARG A 4 5.85 -10.08 13.10
N SER A 5 6.07 -8.84 12.67
CA SER A 5 6.44 -7.74 13.58
C SER A 5 6.21 -6.36 12.99
N GLY A 6 6.05 -5.37 13.87
CA GLY A 6 5.89 -3.96 13.52
C GLY A 6 4.59 -3.69 12.73
N SER A 7 4.63 -2.63 11.92
CA SER A 7 3.53 -2.29 11.02
C SER A 7 3.49 -3.19 9.79
N VAL A 8 2.29 -3.32 9.23
CA VAL A 8 1.99 -4.27 8.16
C VAL A 8 1.59 -3.53 6.88
N SER A 9 2.10 -4.01 5.76
CA SER A 9 1.65 -3.60 4.44
C SER A 9 1.28 -4.82 3.63
N TYR A 10 0.22 -4.72 2.83
CA TYR A 10 -0.15 -5.77 1.89
C TYR A 10 -1.00 -5.22 0.74
N SER A 11 -0.95 -5.95 -0.36
CA SER A 11 -1.96 -5.96 -1.40
C SER A 11 -2.62 -7.33 -1.37
N ARG A 12 -3.91 -7.39 -1.75
CA ARG A 12 -4.67 -8.64 -1.81
C ARG A 12 -4.43 -9.36 -3.13
N PHE A 13 -4.37 -10.69 -3.06
CA PHE A 13 -4.40 -11.58 -4.20
C PHE A 13 -5.43 -12.68 -3.95
N ARG A 14 -6.02 -13.19 -5.03
CA ARG A 14 -6.82 -14.41 -5.02
C ARG A 14 -6.04 -15.55 -5.65
N VAL A 15 -6.07 -16.71 -5.01
CA VAL A 15 -5.49 -17.95 -5.52
C VAL A 15 -6.59 -18.78 -6.17
N PHE A 16 -6.38 -19.22 -7.39
CA PHE A 16 -7.32 -20.04 -8.15
C PHE A 16 -6.75 -21.43 -8.44
N GLY A 17 -7.64 -22.41 -8.46
CA GLY A 17 -7.33 -23.82 -8.71
C GLY A 17 -7.73 -24.68 -7.50
N GLU A 18 -7.42 -25.98 -7.57
CA GLU A 18 -7.63 -26.88 -6.44
C GLU A 18 -6.55 -26.62 -5.38
N ALA A 19 -6.87 -25.74 -4.44
CA ALA A 19 -6.02 -25.48 -3.30
C ALA A 19 -5.83 -26.79 -2.47
N PRO A 20 -4.67 -26.97 -1.81
CA PRO A 20 -4.44 -28.16 -1.02
C PRO A 20 -5.49 -28.28 0.10
N ALA A 21 -6.07 -29.47 0.24
CA ALA A 21 -7.12 -29.74 1.23
C ALA A 21 -6.68 -29.52 2.69
N ALA A 22 -5.36 -29.60 2.95
CA ALA A 22 -4.78 -29.30 4.24
C ALA A 22 -3.35 -28.74 4.09
N LEU A 23 -2.96 -27.92 5.05
CA LEU A 23 -1.58 -27.49 5.26
C LEU A 23 -0.85 -28.54 6.12
N ASP A 24 -0.12 -29.43 5.47
CA ASP A 24 0.58 -30.54 6.12
C ASP A 24 2.10 -30.52 5.85
N GLU A 25 2.81 -31.55 6.32
CA GLU A 25 4.25 -31.68 6.07
C GLU A 25 4.59 -31.82 4.57
N SER A 26 3.69 -32.38 3.75
CA SER A 26 3.88 -32.47 2.30
C SER A 26 3.86 -31.08 1.65
N PHE A 27 3.04 -30.18 2.17
CA PHE A 27 2.98 -28.80 1.75
C PHE A 27 4.26 -28.03 2.12
N LEU A 28 4.76 -28.21 3.35
CA LEU A 28 6.03 -27.64 3.78
C LEU A 28 7.21 -28.17 2.96
N LYS A 29 7.20 -29.46 2.61
CA LYS A 29 8.21 -30.05 1.72
C LYS A 29 8.20 -29.40 0.33
N ARG A 30 7.02 -29.17 -0.26
CA ARG A 30 6.91 -28.47 -1.56
C ARG A 30 7.50 -27.06 -1.52
N LEU A 31 7.29 -26.32 -0.42
CA LEU A 31 7.95 -25.02 -0.20
C LEU A 31 9.47 -25.17 -0.12
N ALA A 32 9.97 -26.18 0.62
CA ALA A 32 11.40 -26.46 0.77
C ALA A 32 12.09 -26.84 -0.55
N ASP A 33 11.40 -27.58 -1.40
CA ASP A 33 11.88 -27.97 -2.74
C ASP A 33 12.01 -26.75 -3.68
N HIS A 34 11.20 -25.71 -3.44
CA HIS A 34 11.20 -24.44 -4.20
C HIS A 34 11.89 -23.29 -3.44
N MET A 35 12.76 -23.62 -2.48
CA MET A 35 13.64 -22.64 -1.86
C MET A 35 14.67 -22.14 -2.86
N ILE A 36 14.96 -20.84 -2.85
CA ILE A 36 16.01 -20.27 -3.72
C ILE A 36 17.38 -20.83 -3.33
N ARG A 37 18.07 -21.42 -4.32
CA ARG A 37 19.43 -21.96 -4.17
C ARG A 37 20.30 -21.37 -5.26
N PRO A 38 21.10 -20.33 -4.95
CA PRO A 38 22.02 -19.76 -5.92
C PRO A 38 22.98 -20.82 -6.45
N THR A 39 23.08 -20.96 -7.78
CA THR A 39 24.04 -21.88 -8.40
C THR A 39 25.43 -21.24 -8.38
N PRO A 40 26.44 -21.85 -7.70
CA PRO A 40 27.79 -21.30 -7.68
C PRO A 40 28.41 -21.27 -9.08
N GLY A 41 29.17 -20.22 -9.38
CA GLY A 41 30.02 -20.16 -10.58
C GLY A 41 29.30 -19.86 -11.90
N THR A 42 27.97 -19.71 -11.90
CA THR A 42 27.21 -19.27 -13.07
C THR A 42 26.59 -17.90 -12.80
N ALA A 43 26.64 -17.00 -13.78
CA ALA A 43 25.95 -15.72 -13.67
C ALA A 43 24.43 -15.97 -13.56
N PRO A 44 23.79 -15.59 -12.45
CA PRO A 44 22.37 -15.85 -12.27
C PRO A 44 21.49 -14.96 -13.17
N PRO A 45 20.21 -15.33 -13.38
CA PRO A 45 19.20 -14.43 -13.92
C PRO A 45 19.15 -13.08 -13.17
N GLU A 46 18.73 -12.01 -13.86
CA GLU A 46 18.64 -10.67 -13.24
C GLU A 46 17.71 -10.68 -12.01
N VAL A 47 16.63 -11.47 -12.04
CA VAL A 47 15.75 -11.68 -10.90
C VAL A 47 15.54 -13.17 -10.69
N GLU A 48 15.73 -13.61 -9.45
CA GLU A 48 15.44 -14.95 -8.98
C GLU A 48 14.56 -14.87 -7.74
N ALA A 49 13.68 -15.82 -7.55
CA ALA A 49 12.85 -15.90 -6.36
C ALA A 49 12.64 -17.33 -5.90
N GLY A 50 12.43 -17.50 -4.60
CA GLY A 50 12.08 -18.79 -4.00
C GLY A 50 11.60 -18.62 -2.58
N TRP A 51 11.02 -19.69 -2.03
CA TRP A 51 10.40 -19.66 -0.72
C TRP A 51 11.44 -19.64 0.42
N THR A 52 11.02 -19.08 1.54
CA THR A 52 11.68 -19.17 2.86
C THR A 52 10.61 -19.35 3.92
N ALA A 53 10.98 -19.80 5.12
CA ALA A 53 10.03 -19.87 6.25
C ALA A 53 9.65 -18.47 6.80
N GLY A 54 10.26 -17.39 6.28
CA GLY A 54 9.77 -16.03 6.43
C GLY A 54 10.25 -15.29 7.69
N ARG A 55 11.15 -15.84 8.52
CA ARG A 55 11.79 -15.08 9.61
C ARG A 55 12.90 -14.17 9.09
N HIS A 56 13.68 -14.63 8.11
CA HIS A 56 14.72 -13.86 7.43
C HIS A 56 14.98 -14.42 6.01
N ILE A 57 15.80 -13.73 5.22
CA ILE A 57 16.12 -14.11 3.83
C ILE A 57 16.89 -15.45 3.69
N LEU A 58 17.50 -15.92 4.78
CA LEU A 58 18.23 -17.21 4.85
C LEU A 58 17.43 -18.31 5.54
N ASP A 59 16.13 -18.10 5.78
CA ASP A 59 15.35 -18.98 6.64
C ASP A 59 14.91 -20.26 5.92
N GLY A 60 15.73 -21.31 6.13
CA GLY A 60 15.55 -22.66 5.63
C GLY A 60 14.48 -23.51 6.33
N GLY A 61 14.08 -23.10 7.54
CA GLY A 61 13.40 -23.99 8.49
C GLY A 61 11.88 -23.97 8.37
N PHE A 62 11.33 -24.60 7.33
CA PHE A 62 9.89 -24.81 7.19
C PHE A 62 9.38 -25.79 8.26
N THR A 63 8.95 -25.26 9.40
CA THR A 63 8.37 -26.04 10.49
C THR A 63 6.89 -25.75 10.62
N SER A 64 6.11 -26.74 11.03
CA SER A 64 4.68 -26.58 11.30
C SER A 64 4.43 -25.46 12.31
N ASP A 65 5.27 -25.37 13.34
CA ASP A 65 5.15 -24.33 14.36
C ASP A 65 5.44 -22.91 13.85
N GLY A 66 6.37 -22.78 12.91
CA GLY A 66 6.78 -21.48 12.38
C GLY A 66 5.92 -20.99 11.22
N CYS A 67 5.30 -21.89 10.47
CA CYS A 67 4.65 -21.59 9.19
C CYS A 67 3.15 -21.86 9.17
N LEU A 68 2.63 -22.78 9.98
CA LEU A 68 1.25 -23.24 9.89
C LEU A 68 0.42 -22.79 11.10
N PHE A 69 -0.60 -21.99 10.83
CA PHE A 69 -1.49 -21.37 11.83
C PHE A 69 -2.94 -21.71 11.46
N GLY A 70 -3.35 -22.95 11.79
CA GLY A 70 -4.63 -23.50 11.34
C GLY A 70 -4.69 -23.58 9.81
N PRO A 71 -5.70 -22.98 9.14
CA PRO A 71 -5.80 -22.95 7.67
C PRO A 71 -4.94 -21.87 7.01
N THR A 72 -4.08 -21.21 7.78
CA THR A 72 -3.25 -20.09 7.33
C THR A 72 -1.79 -20.47 7.25
N LEU A 73 -1.17 -20.16 6.11
CA LEU A 73 0.27 -20.20 5.91
C LEU A 73 0.89 -18.83 6.19
N LEU A 74 1.94 -18.82 7.00
CA LEU A 74 2.86 -17.70 7.16
C LEU A 74 4.25 -18.10 6.67
N ALA A 75 4.67 -17.55 5.54
CA ALA A 75 5.95 -17.84 4.91
C ALA A 75 6.61 -16.57 4.37
N GLY A 76 7.73 -16.73 3.68
CA GLY A 76 8.39 -15.66 2.96
C GLY A 76 8.78 -16.09 1.55
N VAL A 77 8.96 -15.09 0.70
CA VAL A 77 9.60 -15.23 -0.61
C VAL A 77 10.85 -14.37 -0.58
N ARG A 78 12.01 -14.98 -0.80
CA ARG A 78 13.23 -14.24 -1.06
C ARG A 78 13.25 -13.89 -2.53
N VAL A 79 13.48 -12.61 -2.83
CA VAL A 79 13.70 -12.11 -4.20
C VAL A 79 15.11 -11.55 -4.26
N ASP A 80 15.91 -12.12 -5.14
CA ASP A 80 17.27 -11.68 -5.45
C ASP A 80 17.25 -10.87 -6.75
N THR A 81 17.82 -9.67 -6.70
CA THR A 81 18.12 -8.87 -7.90
C THR A 81 19.63 -8.90 -8.13
N ASN A 82 20.06 -9.57 -9.19
CA ASN A 82 21.45 -9.72 -9.59
C ASN A 82 21.75 -8.73 -10.72
N ARG A 83 22.22 -7.53 -10.38
CA ARG A 83 22.46 -6.49 -11.38
C ARG A 83 23.62 -5.59 -10.98
N VAL A 84 24.65 -5.58 -11.83
CA VAL A 84 25.77 -4.62 -11.73
C VAL A 84 25.21 -3.20 -11.92
N PRO A 85 25.48 -2.26 -10.98
CA PRO A 85 25.08 -0.85 -11.15
C PRO A 85 25.60 -0.27 -12.46
N THR A 86 24.80 0.61 -13.09
CA THR A 86 25.14 1.19 -14.40
C THR A 86 26.44 1.96 -14.39
N GLU A 87 26.71 2.71 -13.32
CA GLU A 87 27.95 3.47 -13.16
C GLU A 87 29.17 2.55 -12.98
N VAL A 88 29.03 1.42 -12.30
CA VAL A 88 30.11 0.42 -12.17
C VAL A 88 30.44 -0.19 -13.53
N ARG A 89 29.42 -0.55 -14.31
CA ARG A 89 29.62 -1.07 -15.68
C ARG A 89 30.30 -0.03 -16.58
N ARG A 90 29.89 1.25 -16.49
CA ARG A 90 30.51 2.36 -17.21
C ARG A 90 31.98 2.53 -16.81
N ALA A 91 32.29 2.45 -15.52
CA ALA A 91 33.65 2.52 -15.02
C ALA A 91 34.54 1.38 -15.54
N TYR A 92 34.07 0.13 -15.53
CA TYR A 92 34.84 -0.99 -16.09
C TYR A 92 35.12 -0.83 -17.58
N ARG A 93 34.12 -0.32 -18.33
CA ARG A 93 34.32 -0.01 -19.74
C ARG A 93 35.36 1.11 -19.94
N ALA A 94 35.28 2.18 -19.15
CA ALA A 94 36.23 3.28 -19.24
C ALA A 94 37.66 2.85 -18.88
N LEU A 95 37.83 1.98 -17.89
CA LEU A 95 39.13 1.40 -17.53
C LEU A 95 39.69 0.54 -18.67
N ALA A 96 38.88 -0.36 -19.23
CA ALA A 96 39.31 -1.21 -20.35
C ALA A 96 39.61 -0.40 -21.62
N GLU A 97 38.85 0.68 -21.90
CA GLU A 97 39.14 1.59 -22.99
C GLU A 97 40.44 2.39 -22.73
N SER A 98 40.65 2.90 -21.51
CA SER A 98 41.85 3.66 -21.15
C SER A 98 43.12 2.82 -21.22
N GLU A 99 43.08 1.58 -20.74
CA GLU A 99 44.20 0.64 -20.79
C GLU A 99 44.61 0.35 -22.25
N ARG A 100 43.61 0.16 -23.13
CA ARG A 100 43.86 -0.05 -24.55
C ARG A 100 44.37 1.20 -25.25
N ALA A 101 43.83 2.36 -24.92
CA ALA A 101 44.25 3.63 -25.51
C ALA A 101 45.70 3.95 -25.14
N ALA A 102 46.12 3.62 -23.92
CA ALA A 102 47.50 3.77 -23.47
C ALA A 102 48.49 2.88 -24.26
N ALA A 103 48.01 1.82 -24.91
CA ALA A 103 48.81 0.93 -25.76
C ALA A 103 48.87 1.39 -27.24
N THR A 104 48.15 2.46 -27.63
CA THR A 104 48.21 3.01 -28.99
C THR A 104 49.05 4.28 -29.05
N GLU A 105 49.78 4.50 -30.14
CA GLU A 105 50.61 5.71 -30.30
C GLU A 105 49.80 7.01 -30.32
N THR A 106 48.55 6.94 -30.80
CA THR A 106 47.68 8.10 -30.97
C THR A 106 46.77 8.36 -29.77
N GLY A 107 46.67 7.43 -28.83
CA GLY A 107 45.69 7.47 -27.73
C GLY A 107 44.23 7.27 -28.16
N PHE A 108 43.98 7.03 -29.46
CA PHE A 108 42.63 6.75 -29.98
C PHE A 108 42.42 5.25 -30.17
N LEU A 109 41.18 4.82 -29.92
CA LEU A 109 40.74 3.45 -30.17
C LEU A 109 39.94 3.33 -31.47
N SER A 110 40.24 2.28 -32.23
CA SER A 110 39.42 1.80 -33.33
C SER A 110 38.07 1.28 -32.83
N ARG A 111 37.12 1.10 -33.77
CA ARG A 111 35.81 0.49 -33.46
C ARG A 111 35.96 -0.94 -32.92
N GLY A 112 36.95 -1.69 -33.40
CA GLY A 112 37.24 -3.04 -32.94
C GLY A 112 37.73 -3.06 -31.49
N GLU A 113 38.66 -2.18 -31.13
CA GLU A 113 39.20 -2.10 -29.78
C GLU A 113 38.15 -1.62 -28.76
N ARG A 114 37.28 -0.68 -29.13
CA ARG A 114 36.14 -0.28 -28.29
C ARG A 114 35.18 -1.45 -28.05
N ARG A 115 34.97 -2.30 -29.04
CA ARG A 115 34.17 -3.53 -28.89
C ARG A 115 34.85 -4.50 -27.93
N LEU A 116 36.14 -4.76 -28.10
CA LEU A 116 36.90 -5.64 -27.19
C LEU A 116 36.93 -5.11 -25.74
N ALA A 117 37.05 -3.80 -25.55
CA ALA A 117 36.96 -3.19 -24.22
C ALA A 117 35.57 -3.37 -23.58
N ARG A 118 34.51 -3.27 -24.39
CA ARG A 118 33.15 -3.55 -23.94
C ARG A 118 32.98 -5.02 -23.56
N ASP A 119 33.43 -5.94 -24.42
CA ASP A 119 33.30 -7.39 -24.19
C ASP A 119 34.06 -7.80 -22.92
N GLU A 120 35.24 -7.23 -22.68
CA GLU A 120 36.01 -7.40 -21.44
C GLU A 120 35.27 -6.88 -20.20
N ALA A 121 34.67 -5.69 -20.29
CA ALA A 121 33.88 -5.13 -19.20
C ALA A 121 32.62 -5.97 -18.90
N ASP A 122 31.95 -6.48 -19.93
CA ASP A 122 30.77 -7.36 -19.79
C ASP A 122 31.18 -8.74 -19.21
N ARG A 123 32.33 -9.30 -19.60
CA ARG A 123 32.90 -10.53 -19.00
C ARG A 123 33.15 -10.35 -17.50
N ARG A 124 33.83 -9.28 -17.12
CA ARG A 124 34.09 -8.94 -15.71
C ARG A 124 32.78 -8.78 -14.93
N CYS A 125 31.78 -8.12 -15.51
CA CYS A 125 30.45 -8.01 -14.91
C CYS A 125 29.82 -9.39 -14.68
N GLY A 126 29.93 -10.31 -15.63
CA GLY A 126 29.44 -11.68 -15.52
C GLY A 126 30.11 -12.46 -14.39
N GLU A 127 31.44 -12.36 -14.25
CA GLU A 127 32.19 -13.00 -13.15
C GLU A 127 31.78 -12.46 -11.78
N GLU A 128 31.63 -11.14 -11.65
CA GLU A 128 31.18 -10.53 -10.39
C GLU A 128 29.71 -10.90 -10.06
N LEU A 129 28.86 -11.09 -11.07
CA LEU A 129 27.51 -11.62 -10.86
C LEU A 129 27.53 -13.09 -10.43
N ALA A 130 28.39 -13.92 -11.01
CA ALA A 130 28.54 -15.34 -10.66
C ALA A 130 29.01 -15.56 -9.21
N THR A 131 29.81 -14.63 -8.67
CA THR A 131 30.20 -14.63 -7.24
C THR A 131 29.11 -14.09 -6.31
N GLY A 132 28.04 -13.52 -6.84
CA GLY A 132 26.97 -12.88 -6.07
C GLY A 132 27.31 -11.49 -5.53
N ARG A 133 28.42 -10.87 -5.97
CA ARG A 133 28.88 -9.56 -5.48
C ARG A 133 27.84 -8.46 -5.61
N HIS A 134 27.04 -8.50 -6.67
CA HIS A 134 25.99 -7.50 -6.96
C HIS A 134 24.58 -8.00 -6.66
N ARG A 135 24.45 -9.04 -5.83
CA ARG A 135 23.15 -9.57 -5.40
C ARG A 135 22.53 -8.68 -4.33
N ARG A 136 21.30 -8.25 -4.57
CA ARG A 136 20.45 -7.61 -3.57
C ARG A 136 19.26 -8.50 -3.25
N SER A 137 19.24 -9.02 -2.03
CA SER A 137 18.18 -9.89 -1.53
C SER A 137 17.16 -9.12 -0.71
N ARG A 138 15.88 -9.37 -0.95
CA ARG A 138 14.77 -8.84 -0.14
C ARG A 138 13.83 -9.96 0.26
N LEU A 139 13.32 -9.89 1.49
CA LEU A 139 12.22 -10.73 1.95
C LEU A 139 10.86 -10.07 1.61
N LEU A 140 10.00 -10.83 0.96
CA LEU A 140 8.59 -10.57 0.76
C LEU A 140 7.81 -11.51 1.69
N PRO A 141 7.23 -11.03 2.81
CA PRO A 141 6.41 -11.89 3.67
C PRO A 141 5.11 -12.27 2.93
N VAL A 142 4.65 -13.50 3.16
CA VAL A 142 3.42 -14.04 2.57
C VAL A 142 2.54 -14.55 3.71
N HIS A 143 1.30 -14.07 3.73
CA HIS A 143 0.23 -14.57 4.57
C HIS A 143 -0.85 -15.12 3.65
N TRP A 144 -1.13 -16.41 3.71
CA TRP A 144 -2.08 -17.05 2.82
C TRP A 144 -3.10 -17.84 3.62
N ALA A 145 -4.32 -17.34 3.66
CA ALA A 145 -5.48 -18.03 4.22
C ALA A 145 -6.10 -18.90 3.11
N ILE A 146 -5.93 -20.22 3.21
CA ILE A 146 -6.32 -21.14 2.14
C ILE A 146 -7.84 -21.25 2.01
N GLU A 147 -8.56 -21.30 3.13
CA GLU A 147 -10.03 -21.40 3.17
C GLU A 147 -10.73 -20.27 2.39
N ASN A 148 -10.14 -19.08 2.39
CA ASN A 148 -10.71 -17.90 1.74
C ASN A 148 -10.05 -17.59 0.39
N GLU A 149 -9.22 -18.51 -0.12
CA GLU A 149 -8.45 -18.33 -1.37
C GLU A 149 -7.62 -17.03 -1.40
N THR A 150 -7.28 -16.48 -0.22
CA THR A 150 -6.79 -15.11 -0.08
C THR A 150 -5.34 -15.10 0.35
N LEU A 151 -4.49 -14.51 -0.50
CA LEU A 151 -3.07 -14.30 -0.22
C LEU A 151 -2.79 -12.79 -0.07
N LEU A 152 -2.13 -12.43 1.03
CA LEU A 152 -1.68 -11.08 1.33
C LEU A 152 -0.16 -11.03 1.24
N ALA A 153 0.36 -10.04 0.50
CA ALA A 153 1.80 -9.78 0.42
C ALA A 153 2.06 -8.30 0.11
N PRO A 154 3.14 -7.67 0.62
CA PRO A 154 3.49 -6.27 0.35
C PRO A 154 4.11 -6.10 -1.04
N VAL A 155 3.30 -6.36 -2.07
CA VAL A 155 3.68 -6.27 -3.48
C VAL A 155 3.13 -4.98 -4.05
N SER A 156 4.05 -4.11 -4.48
CA SER A 156 3.76 -2.91 -5.25
C SER A 156 4.37 -3.03 -6.65
N GLY A 157 3.50 -3.03 -7.67
CA GLY A 157 3.89 -3.05 -9.09
C GLY A 157 4.02 -4.44 -9.71
N ASP A 158 3.99 -4.46 -11.04
CA ASP A 158 3.75 -5.67 -11.83
C ASP A 158 4.92 -6.65 -11.80
N ARG A 159 6.17 -6.16 -11.78
CA ARG A 159 7.35 -7.04 -11.79
C ARG A 159 7.34 -8.01 -10.61
N LEU A 160 7.12 -7.49 -9.40
CA LEU A 160 7.10 -8.32 -8.20
C LEU A 160 5.82 -9.17 -8.11
N ALA A 161 4.69 -8.68 -8.62
CA ALA A 161 3.45 -9.46 -8.72
C ALA A 161 3.60 -10.66 -9.67
N ASN A 162 4.27 -10.46 -10.82
CA ASN A 162 4.59 -11.53 -11.77
C ASN A 162 5.54 -12.54 -11.13
N THR A 163 6.62 -12.09 -10.47
CA THR A 163 7.53 -12.98 -9.74
C THR A 163 6.81 -13.85 -8.71
N LEU A 164 5.90 -13.27 -7.92
CA LEU A 164 5.12 -14.03 -6.94
C LEU A 164 4.14 -15.00 -7.62
N ARG A 165 3.48 -14.58 -8.71
CA ARG A 165 2.58 -15.44 -9.50
C ARG A 165 3.30 -16.64 -10.07
N ASP A 166 4.45 -16.41 -10.71
CA ASP A 166 5.24 -17.46 -11.33
C ASP A 166 5.74 -18.45 -10.27
N LEU A 167 6.16 -17.97 -9.10
CA LEU A 167 6.58 -18.82 -8.00
C LEU A 167 5.42 -19.69 -7.47
N VAL A 168 4.24 -19.11 -7.25
CA VAL A 168 3.04 -19.86 -6.82
C VAL A 168 2.64 -20.91 -7.87
N GLN A 169 2.64 -20.53 -9.16
CA GLN A 169 2.32 -21.44 -10.26
C GLN A 169 3.31 -22.59 -10.36
N ASN A 170 4.61 -22.33 -10.25
CA ASN A 170 5.65 -23.37 -10.32
C ASN A 170 5.63 -24.30 -9.11
N THR A 171 5.34 -23.76 -7.91
CA THR A 171 5.37 -24.53 -6.66
C THR A 171 4.11 -25.39 -6.48
N PHE A 172 2.95 -24.83 -6.82
CA PHE A 172 1.66 -25.43 -6.47
C PHE A 172 0.76 -25.73 -7.68
N GLY A 173 1.12 -25.29 -8.88
CA GLY A 173 0.24 -25.39 -10.05
C GLY A 173 -0.94 -24.41 -10.02
N LEU A 174 -0.97 -23.47 -9.07
CA LEU A 174 -2.09 -22.56 -8.83
C LEU A 174 -1.90 -21.21 -9.51
N ARG A 175 -3.00 -20.60 -9.96
CA ARG A 175 -2.97 -19.25 -10.55
C ARG A 175 -3.16 -18.20 -9.47
N LEU A 176 -2.35 -17.15 -9.51
CA LEU A 176 -2.45 -16.01 -8.59
C LEU A 176 -2.86 -14.74 -9.35
N GLN A 177 -3.93 -14.07 -8.91
CA GLN A 177 -4.37 -12.81 -9.49
C GLN A 177 -4.42 -11.71 -8.43
N SER A 178 -3.92 -10.52 -8.78
CA SER A 178 -4.05 -9.33 -7.93
C SER A 178 -5.51 -8.96 -7.76
N ARG A 179 -5.85 -8.45 -6.57
CA ARG A 179 -7.18 -7.97 -6.25
C ARG A 179 -7.14 -6.47 -5.94
N SER A 180 -7.42 -5.68 -6.96
CA SER A 180 -7.67 -4.23 -6.88
C SER A 180 -9.15 -3.94 -6.64
N ALA A 181 -9.52 -2.67 -6.46
CA ALA A 181 -10.89 -2.28 -6.12
C ALA A 181 -11.92 -2.78 -7.15
N GLY A 182 -11.62 -2.69 -8.46
CA GLY A 182 -12.55 -3.16 -9.49
C GLY A 182 -12.76 -4.68 -9.44
N SER A 183 -11.68 -5.45 -9.31
CA SER A 183 -11.77 -6.91 -9.21
C SER A 183 -12.41 -7.40 -7.90
N ILE A 184 -12.24 -6.67 -6.79
CA ILE A 184 -12.96 -6.97 -5.53
C ILE A 184 -14.44 -6.63 -5.69
N ALA A 185 -14.79 -5.54 -6.37
CA ALA A 185 -16.18 -5.21 -6.68
C ALA A 185 -16.82 -6.31 -7.54
N TRP A 186 -16.08 -6.84 -8.52
CA TRP A 186 -16.53 -7.98 -9.31
C TRP A 186 -16.80 -9.20 -8.44
N ASP A 187 -15.84 -9.61 -7.60
CA ASP A 187 -16.00 -10.75 -6.69
C ASP A 187 -17.26 -10.56 -5.79
N LEU A 188 -17.51 -9.36 -5.27
CA LEU A 188 -18.64 -9.08 -4.36
C LEU A 188 -20.01 -9.01 -5.06
N LEU A 189 -20.06 -8.58 -6.33
CA LEU A 189 -21.30 -8.33 -7.07
C LEU A 189 -21.68 -9.48 -8.00
N ALA A 190 -20.71 -10.17 -8.59
CA ALA A 190 -20.95 -11.30 -9.48
C ALA A 190 -21.67 -12.44 -8.75
N ASP A 191 -21.28 -12.74 -7.52
CA ASP A 191 -21.92 -13.74 -6.66
C ASP A 191 -23.40 -13.43 -6.35
N ARG A 192 -23.85 -12.20 -6.63
CA ARG A 192 -25.23 -11.73 -6.43
C ARG A 192 -25.99 -11.53 -7.74
N GLY A 193 -25.39 -11.85 -8.88
CA GLY A 193 -25.98 -11.63 -10.20
C GLY A 193 -25.98 -10.16 -10.65
N LEU A 194 -25.18 -9.30 -10.01
CA LEU A 194 -25.08 -7.85 -10.29
C LEU A 194 -23.82 -7.48 -11.08
N ALA A 195 -23.28 -8.43 -11.85
CA ALA A 195 -22.09 -8.21 -12.68
C ALA A 195 -22.35 -7.21 -13.81
N ASN A 196 -23.54 -7.24 -14.42
CA ASN A 196 -23.91 -6.30 -15.47
C ASN A 196 -23.98 -4.86 -14.95
N ASP A 197 -24.50 -4.64 -13.74
CA ASP A 197 -24.53 -3.31 -13.11
C ASP A 197 -23.12 -2.75 -12.89
N LEU A 198 -22.15 -3.62 -12.59
CA LEU A 198 -20.74 -3.25 -12.47
C LEU A 198 -20.14 -2.92 -13.84
N ASP A 199 -20.43 -3.73 -14.86
CA ASP A 199 -19.96 -3.50 -16.23
C ASP A 199 -20.48 -2.17 -16.80
N ASP A 200 -21.73 -1.82 -16.50
CA ASP A 200 -22.35 -0.55 -16.88
C ASP A 200 -21.91 0.63 -15.99
N ALA A 201 -21.29 0.37 -14.84
CA ALA A 201 -20.87 1.43 -13.93
C ALA A 201 -19.80 2.33 -14.58
N LEU A 202 -20.13 3.60 -14.78
CA LEU A 202 -19.21 4.65 -15.20
C LEU A 202 -18.78 5.53 -14.02
N PRO A 203 -17.63 6.21 -14.10
CA PRO A 203 -17.22 7.19 -13.09
C PRO A 203 -18.31 8.24 -12.81
N SER A 204 -18.57 8.48 -11.53
CA SER A 204 -19.61 9.38 -11.05
C SER A 204 -19.23 10.84 -11.25
N VAL A 205 -20.23 11.71 -11.39
CA VAL A 205 -20.02 13.17 -11.56
C VAL A 205 -20.31 13.87 -10.23
N PHE A 206 -19.30 13.99 -9.37
CA PHE A 206 -19.44 14.71 -8.08
C PHE A 206 -19.27 16.23 -8.20
N THR A 207 -18.54 16.69 -9.22
CA THR A 207 -18.32 18.12 -9.49
C THR A 207 -18.55 18.40 -10.96
N ALA A 208 -18.82 19.66 -11.29
CA ALA A 208 -18.71 20.12 -12.68
C ALA A 208 -17.29 19.90 -13.20
N ALA A 209 -17.14 19.74 -14.52
CA ALA A 209 -15.82 19.63 -15.11
C ALA A 209 -15.06 20.96 -14.93
N PRO A 210 -13.78 20.93 -14.54
CA PRO A 210 -12.96 22.12 -14.53
C PRO A 210 -12.88 22.75 -15.94
N PRO A 211 -12.74 24.08 -16.08
CA PRO A 211 -12.65 24.73 -17.38
C PRO A 211 -11.56 24.14 -18.30
N GLN A 212 -10.45 23.69 -17.72
CA GLN A 212 -9.34 23.05 -18.45
C GLN A 212 -9.71 21.66 -19.00
N ALA A 213 -10.70 20.98 -18.39
CA ALA A 213 -11.21 19.69 -18.86
C ALA A 213 -12.22 19.86 -19.99
N GLU A 214 -13.03 20.92 -19.97
CA GLU A 214 -13.99 21.23 -21.04
C GLU A 214 -13.29 21.45 -22.39
N LEU A 215 -12.14 22.13 -22.39
CA LEU A 215 -11.31 22.33 -23.60
C LEU A 215 -10.81 21.02 -24.23
N ARG A 216 -10.65 19.95 -23.44
CA ARG A 216 -10.22 18.63 -23.95
C ARG A 216 -11.38 17.77 -24.45
N LYS A 217 -12.63 18.15 -24.20
CA LYS A 217 -13.81 17.42 -24.69
C LYS A 217 -14.02 17.60 -26.20
N GLU A 218 -13.56 18.71 -26.78
CA GLU A 218 -13.72 19.01 -28.21
C GLU A 218 -12.93 18.05 -29.12
N GLU A 219 -11.87 17.43 -28.60
CA GLU A 219 -11.03 16.45 -29.31
C GLU A 219 -11.57 15.00 -29.22
N ARG A 220 -12.72 14.77 -28.56
CA ARG A 220 -13.23 13.42 -28.29
C ARG A 220 -13.97 12.79 -29.46
N VAL A 221 -13.61 11.54 -29.77
CA VAL A 221 -14.30 10.68 -30.74
C VAL A 221 -15.59 10.07 -30.19
N ASP A 222 -15.65 9.80 -28.87
CA ASP A 222 -16.85 9.27 -28.21
C ASP A 222 -17.53 10.31 -27.30
N ARG A 223 -18.67 10.81 -27.76
CA ARG A 223 -19.49 11.83 -27.07
C ARG A 223 -20.46 11.23 -26.04
N ARG A 224 -20.50 9.90 -25.85
CA ARG A 224 -21.52 9.23 -25.02
C ARG A 224 -21.21 9.26 -23.52
N SER A 225 -19.94 9.36 -23.12
CA SER A 225 -19.55 9.48 -21.70
C SER A 225 -19.50 10.95 -21.27
N SER A 226 -20.52 11.42 -20.54
CA SER A 226 -20.55 12.75 -19.93
C SER A 226 -19.70 12.87 -18.64
N GLY A 227 -19.21 11.75 -18.10
CA GLY A 227 -18.47 11.67 -16.85
C GLY A 227 -16.94 11.84 -16.96
N PRO A 228 -16.23 11.88 -15.82
CA PRO A 228 -14.77 11.96 -15.77
C PRO A 228 -14.10 10.70 -16.34
N GLU A 229 -12.91 10.85 -16.92
CA GLU A 229 -12.15 9.74 -17.54
C GLU A 229 -11.31 8.94 -16.54
N VAL A 230 -11.02 9.53 -15.38
CA VAL A 230 -10.26 8.92 -14.29
C VAL A 230 -8.93 8.33 -14.80
N PRO A 231 -7.91 9.17 -15.10
CA PRO A 231 -6.72 8.77 -15.85
C PRO A 231 -5.97 7.57 -15.28
N TRP A 232 -5.98 7.43 -13.96
CA TRP A 232 -5.29 6.33 -13.28
C TRP A 232 -5.98 4.98 -13.42
N ALA A 233 -7.30 4.96 -13.59
CA ALA A 233 -8.08 3.74 -13.79
C ALA A 233 -8.06 3.37 -15.27
N ALA A 234 -8.22 4.34 -16.17
CA ALA A 234 -8.14 4.14 -17.61
C ALA A 234 -6.76 3.62 -18.08
N ALA A 235 -5.67 4.04 -17.42
CA ALA A 235 -4.33 3.54 -17.70
C ALA A 235 -4.00 2.22 -16.95
N GLY A 236 -4.88 1.76 -16.07
CA GLY A 236 -4.70 0.57 -15.24
C GLY A 236 -5.15 -0.71 -15.93
N PRO A 237 -4.83 -1.88 -15.36
CA PRO A 237 -5.27 -3.17 -15.88
C PRO A 237 -6.76 -3.46 -15.60
N GLU A 238 -7.37 -2.75 -14.66
CA GLU A 238 -8.75 -2.92 -14.22
C GLU A 238 -9.51 -1.59 -14.36
N PRO A 239 -10.33 -1.41 -15.41
CA PRO A 239 -11.04 -0.16 -15.66
C PRO A 239 -11.97 0.28 -14.52
N LYS A 240 -12.47 -0.67 -13.71
CA LYS A 240 -13.38 -0.36 -12.58
C LYS A 240 -12.66 0.05 -11.30
N ASP A 241 -11.32 0.18 -11.32
CA ASP A 241 -10.54 0.61 -10.15
C ASP A 241 -10.90 2.02 -9.64
N PHE A 242 -11.58 2.85 -10.45
CA PHE A 242 -12.11 4.13 -9.99
C PHE A 242 -13.08 3.99 -8.81
N LEU A 243 -13.75 2.83 -8.67
CA LEU A 243 -14.67 2.55 -7.55
C LEU A 243 -13.99 2.65 -6.20
N GLY A 244 -12.71 2.30 -6.09
CA GLY A 244 -11.95 2.48 -4.86
C GLY A 244 -11.81 3.96 -4.47
N ASN A 245 -11.72 4.85 -5.45
CA ASN A 245 -11.59 6.29 -5.22
C ASN A 245 -12.92 6.94 -4.87
N GLU A 246 -14.00 6.50 -5.51
CA GLU A 246 -15.35 6.89 -5.13
C GLU A 246 -15.68 6.41 -3.71
N PHE A 247 -15.31 5.18 -3.37
CA PHE A 247 -15.42 4.64 -2.01
C PHE A 247 -14.70 5.52 -0.99
N LEU A 248 -13.47 5.93 -1.28
CA LEU A 248 -12.72 6.77 -0.35
C LEU A 248 -13.29 8.19 -0.23
N LEU A 249 -13.85 8.74 -1.31
CA LEU A 249 -14.59 10.01 -1.28
C LEU A 249 -15.89 9.88 -0.48
N TRP A 250 -16.60 8.77 -0.64
CA TRP A 250 -17.82 8.44 0.10
C TRP A 250 -17.55 8.29 1.59
N LEU A 251 -16.46 7.61 1.98
CA LEU A 251 -16.02 7.54 3.37
C LEU A 251 -15.74 8.92 3.95
N TRP A 252 -15.01 9.78 3.21
CA TRP A 252 -14.75 11.14 3.67
C TRP A 252 -16.04 11.92 3.89
N TRP A 253 -16.96 11.87 2.94
CA TRP A 253 -18.27 12.51 3.09
C TRP A 253 -19.03 12.01 4.33
N LEU A 254 -19.04 10.71 4.60
CA LEU A 254 -19.67 10.15 5.81
C LEU A 254 -18.98 10.55 7.11
N CYS A 255 -17.64 10.67 7.12
CA CYS A 255 -16.92 11.16 8.30
C CYS A 255 -17.38 12.56 8.74
N GLU A 256 -17.93 13.36 7.84
CA GLU A 256 -18.35 14.73 8.13
C GLU A 256 -19.85 14.91 8.27
N GLU A 257 -20.66 14.10 7.59
CA GLU A 257 -22.12 14.22 7.63
C GLU A 257 -22.80 13.21 8.57
N ASP A 258 -22.12 12.11 8.93
CA ASP A 258 -22.71 10.98 9.69
C ASP A 258 -21.71 10.39 10.70
N GLU A 259 -20.85 11.26 11.26
CA GLU A 259 -19.85 10.93 12.31
C GLU A 259 -18.86 9.81 11.95
N GLY A 260 -18.83 9.36 10.69
CA GLY A 260 -17.95 8.30 10.20
C GLY A 260 -18.34 6.90 10.66
N LEU A 261 -19.58 6.67 11.10
CA LEU A 261 -20.08 5.35 11.48
C LEU A 261 -20.73 4.67 10.27
N VAL A 262 -20.23 3.49 9.92
CA VAL A 262 -20.71 2.72 8.76
C VAL A 262 -21.25 1.38 9.23
N ALA A 263 -22.54 1.15 9.00
CA ALA A 263 -23.15 -0.16 9.20
C ALA A 263 -22.67 -1.15 8.14
N THR A 264 -22.03 -2.23 8.56
CA THR A 264 -21.52 -3.29 7.68
C THR A 264 -22.05 -4.67 8.10
N ARG A 265 -21.81 -5.71 7.28
CA ARG A 265 -22.10 -7.10 7.67
C ARG A 265 -21.32 -7.58 8.89
N MET A 266 -20.28 -6.87 9.31
CA MET A 266 -19.46 -7.18 10.49
C MET A 266 -19.85 -6.38 11.74
N GLY A 267 -20.92 -5.59 11.66
CA GLY A 267 -21.31 -4.60 12.67
C GLY A 267 -20.97 -3.18 12.21
N GLU A 268 -21.10 -2.24 13.14
CA GLU A 268 -20.75 -0.85 12.92
C GLU A 268 -19.22 -0.67 12.92
N VAL A 269 -18.72 0.09 11.95
CA VAL A 269 -17.31 0.41 11.79
C VAL A 269 -17.15 1.92 11.84
N GLY A 270 -16.35 2.40 12.79
CA GLY A 270 -15.95 3.80 12.87
C GLY A 270 -14.78 4.08 11.95
N VAL A 271 -14.86 5.17 11.19
CA VAL A 271 -13.87 5.59 10.21
C VAL A 271 -13.47 7.04 10.47
N VAL A 272 -12.17 7.29 10.55
CA VAL A 272 -11.58 8.63 10.57
C VAL A 272 -10.52 8.74 9.50
N ILE A 273 -10.48 9.87 8.79
CA ILE A 273 -9.43 10.19 7.82
C ILE A 273 -8.49 11.23 8.43
N ASP A 274 -7.21 10.88 8.53
CA ASP A 274 -6.21 11.74 9.17
C ASP A 274 -4.80 11.56 8.57
N LYS A 275 -3.89 12.48 8.88
CA LYS A 275 -2.43 12.46 8.60
C LYS A 275 -2.01 12.58 7.14
N VAL A 276 -2.78 11.99 6.22
CA VAL A 276 -2.41 11.78 4.82
C VAL A 276 -3.62 11.88 3.93
N LEU A 277 -3.52 12.69 2.87
CA LEU A 277 -4.48 12.69 1.78
C LEU A 277 -3.76 12.99 0.46
N ASP A 278 -3.68 11.99 -0.43
CA ASP A 278 -3.22 12.18 -1.81
C ASP A 278 -4.42 12.20 -2.74
N MET A 279 -4.45 13.16 -3.65
CA MET A 279 -5.58 13.42 -4.54
C MET A 279 -5.11 13.66 -5.97
N GLU A 280 -5.94 13.29 -6.94
CA GLU A 280 -5.68 13.47 -8.36
C GLU A 280 -6.95 13.86 -9.11
N CYS A 281 -6.82 14.74 -10.10
CA CYS A 281 -7.96 15.21 -10.90
C CYS A 281 -8.57 14.05 -11.69
N ALA A 282 -9.81 13.69 -11.37
CA ALA A 282 -10.57 12.66 -12.10
C ALA A 282 -10.86 13.09 -13.55
N TRP A 283 -10.88 14.39 -13.81
CA TRP A 283 -10.99 14.97 -15.15
C TRP A 283 -9.65 15.09 -15.90
N GLY A 284 -8.54 14.66 -15.29
CA GLY A 284 -7.20 14.72 -15.88
C GLY A 284 -6.64 16.13 -16.14
N ALA A 285 -7.29 17.17 -15.60
CA ALA A 285 -7.04 18.56 -15.99
C ALA A 285 -6.29 19.40 -14.95
N THR A 286 -6.54 19.18 -13.65
CA THR A 286 -6.03 20.04 -12.56
C THR A 286 -4.89 19.41 -11.76
N GLY A 287 -4.32 18.30 -12.26
CA GLY A 287 -3.13 17.64 -11.71
C GLY A 287 -3.35 16.88 -10.40
N LYS A 288 -2.27 16.73 -9.63
CA LYS A 288 -2.19 15.94 -8.38
C LYS A 288 -1.90 16.85 -7.18
N GLN A 289 -2.21 16.39 -5.99
CA GLN A 289 -1.92 17.08 -4.73
C GLN A 289 -1.73 16.08 -3.59
N SER A 290 -0.81 16.36 -2.68
CA SER A 290 -0.51 15.53 -1.52
C SER A 290 -0.51 16.41 -0.27
N LEU A 291 -1.33 16.04 0.70
CA LEU A 291 -1.47 16.73 1.98
C LEU A 291 -0.98 15.81 3.10
N ARG A 292 -0.26 16.40 4.05
CA ARG A 292 0.28 15.73 5.25
C ARG A 292 0.08 16.64 6.46
N GLY A 293 -0.21 16.06 7.60
CA GLY A 293 -0.45 16.79 8.85
C GLY A 293 -1.74 16.35 9.52
N GLU A 294 -2.04 16.88 10.70
CA GLU A 294 -3.27 16.54 11.41
C GLU A 294 -4.50 17.16 10.72
N ALA A 295 -5.62 16.46 10.79
CA ALA A 295 -6.91 16.89 10.23
C ALA A 295 -6.80 17.32 8.75
N VAL A 296 -6.07 16.57 7.92
CA VAL A 296 -5.86 16.86 6.48
C VAL A 296 -7.16 17.13 5.72
N THR A 297 -8.27 16.52 6.14
CA THR A 297 -9.60 16.69 5.55
C THR A 297 -10.19 18.07 5.81
N ARG A 298 -9.70 18.83 6.80
CA ARG A 298 -10.21 20.17 7.15
C ARG A 298 -9.35 21.30 6.61
N LEU A 299 -8.28 20.99 5.87
CA LEU A 299 -7.40 21.99 5.28
C LEU A 299 -8.11 22.70 4.11
N PRO A 300 -7.97 24.04 3.98
CA PRO A 300 -8.51 24.78 2.84
C PRO A 300 -8.01 24.24 1.48
N GLU A 301 -6.79 23.69 1.46
CA GLU A 301 -6.20 23.05 0.29
C GLU A 301 -6.94 21.78 -0.12
N ALA A 302 -7.54 21.05 0.83
CA ALA A 302 -8.35 19.87 0.59
C ALA A 302 -9.71 20.26 -0.02
N ASP A 303 -10.33 21.32 0.48
CA ASP A 303 -11.58 21.89 -0.07
C ASP A 303 -11.38 22.33 -1.52
N ARG A 304 -10.31 23.08 -1.77
CA ARG A 304 -9.96 23.53 -3.11
C ARG A 304 -9.65 22.36 -4.04
N ALA A 305 -9.01 21.31 -3.54
CA ALA A 305 -8.73 20.11 -4.33
C ALA A 305 -10.01 19.43 -4.79
N LEU A 306 -10.98 19.21 -3.89
CA LEU A 306 -12.30 18.66 -4.23
C LEU A 306 -13.02 19.55 -5.25
N ALA A 307 -13.07 20.87 -5.02
CA ALA A 307 -13.71 21.81 -5.93
C ALA A 307 -13.10 21.83 -7.34
N LEU A 308 -11.81 21.49 -7.47
CA LEU A 308 -11.09 21.35 -8.74
C LEU A 308 -11.22 19.95 -9.37
N GLY A 309 -12.15 19.12 -8.86
CA GLY A 309 -12.45 17.79 -9.38
C GLY A 309 -11.39 16.74 -9.05
N LYS A 310 -10.60 16.94 -7.99
CA LYS A 310 -9.64 15.93 -7.52
C LYS A 310 -10.32 14.95 -6.59
N TRP A 311 -10.09 13.65 -6.81
CA TRP A 311 -10.59 12.58 -5.96
C TRP A 311 -9.46 12.02 -5.09
N PRO A 312 -9.78 11.51 -3.89
CA PRO A 312 -8.79 10.87 -3.04
C PRO A 312 -8.27 9.56 -3.68
N ARG A 313 -6.96 9.47 -3.78
CA ARG A 313 -6.19 8.31 -4.27
C ARG A 313 -5.66 7.47 -3.12
N ARG A 314 -5.22 8.15 -2.06
CA ARG A 314 -4.69 7.55 -0.84
C ARG A 314 -5.09 8.38 0.37
N ALA A 315 -5.46 7.72 1.46
CA ALA A 315 -5.73 8.38 2.73
C ALA A 315 -5.01 7.68 3.88
N GLY A 316 -4.77 8.39 4.98
CA GLY A 316 -4.54 7.78 6.28
C GLY A 316 -5.90 7.52 6.94
N LEU A 317 -6.13 6.29 7.37
CA LEU A 317 -7.37 5.85 8.00
C LEU A 317 -7.09 5.40 9.44
N ILE A 318 -7.99 5.76 10.34
CA ILE A 318 -8.16 5.08 11.62
C ILE A 318 -9.50 4.35 11.54
N LEU A 319 -9.47 3.04 11.73
CA LEU A 319 -10.64 2.18 11.71
C LEU A 319 -10.87 1.63 13.11
N SER A 320 -12.12 1.65 13.58
CA SER A 320 -12.53 1.04 14.84
C SER A 320 -13.67 0.07 14.59
N ALA A 321 -13.50 -1.20 14.98
CA ALA A 321 -14.54 -2.22 14.87
C ALA A 321 -14.34 -3.28 15.96
N LYS A 322 -15.44 -3.73 16.57
CA LYS A 322 -15.44 -4.81 17.58
C LYS A 322 -14.43 -4.60 18.73
N GLY A 323 -14.24 -3.36 19.17
CA GLY A 323 -13.30 -3.02 20.24
C GLY A 323 -11.82 -2.96 19.82
N GLN A 324 -11.51 -3.22 18.55
CA GLN A 324 -10.16 -3.10 17.99
C GLN A 324 -10.03 -1.83 17.15
N GLN A 325 -8.81 -1.28 17.12
CA GLN A 325 -8.48 -0.11 16.32
C GLN A 325 -7.23 -0.35 15.47
N TRP A 326 -7.29 0.06 14.20
CA TRP A 326 -6.16 0.05 13.27
C TRP A 326 -5.87 1.45 12.77
N GLU A 327 -4.58 1.80 12.64
CA GLU A 327 -4.14 3.02 11.96
C GLU A 327 -3.33 2.62 10.72
N LEU A 328 -3.76 3.03 9.53
CA LEU A 328 -3.16 2.61 8.26
C LEU A 328 -3.16 3.72 7.22
N SER A 329 -2.37 3.56 6.16
CA SER A 329 -2.60 4.26 4.89
C SER A 329 -3.28 3.33 3.91
N PHE A 330 -4.32 3.78 3.23
CA PHE A 330 -5.09 2.99 2.28
C PHE A 330 -5.01 3.58 0.87
N GLN A 331 -4.51 2.80 -0.09
CA GLN A 331 -4.49 3.14 -1.51
C GLN A 331 -5.76 2.60 -2.16
N ALA A 332 -6.61 3.51 -2.63
CA ALA A 332 -7.99 3.21 -3.00
C ALA A 332 -8.14 2.32 -4.24
N ASP A 333 -7.52 2.67 -5.38
CA ASP A 333 -7.62 1.90 -6.63
C ASP A 333 -7.07 0.48 -6.50
N ARG A 334 -5.89 0.36 -5.88
CA ARG A 334 -5.22 -0.93 -5.73
C ARG A 334 -5.74 -1.74 -4.54
N PHE A 335 -6.66 -1.18 -3.76
CA PHE A 335 -7.16 -1.76 -2.51
C PHE A 335 -6.02 -2.22 -1.59
N ALA A 336 -4.98 -1.39 -1.45
CA ALA A 336 -3.73 -1.79 -0.80
C ALA A 336 -3.52 -1.06 0.53
N VAL A 337 -3.05 -1.82 1.52
CA VAL A 337 -2.80 -1.37 2.89
C VAL A 337 -1.31 -1.03 3.08
N GLY A 338 -1.07 0.16 3.60
CA GLY A 338 0.23 0.76 3.86
C GLY A 338 0.47 0.99 5.35
N GLY A 339 1.47 0.35 5.94
CA GLY A 339 1.94 0.69 7.30
C GLY A 339 0.90 0.56 8.41
N ALA A 340 -0.05 -0.38 8.29
CA ALA A 340 -1.05 -0.64 9.30
C ALA A 340 -0.43 -0.98 10.65
N LYS A 341 -0.74 -0.19 11.67
CA LYS A 341 -0.53 -0.53 13.08
C LYS A 341 -1.67 -1.44 13.50
N LEU A 342 -1.30 -2.60 14.01
CA LEU A 342 -2.26 -3.59 14.51
C LEU A 342 -2.57 -3.29 15.98
N PRO A 343 -3.78 -3.62 16.47
CA PRO A 343 -4.08 -3.60 17.90
C PRO A 343 -3.14 -4.52 18.67
N ASP A 344 -2.81 -4.10 19.89
CA ASP A 344 -2.10 -4.95 20.84
C ASP A 344 -3.06 -6.01 21.41
N PRO A 345 -2.57 -7.21 21.78
CA PRO A 345 -3.39 -8.21 22.45
C PRO A 345 -3.83 -7.73 23.83
N ASP A 346 -5.06 -8.09 24.21
CA ASP A 346 -5.63 -7.74 25.53
C ASP A 346 -4.78 -8.31 26.68
N ASP A 347 -4.35 -9.56 26.53
CA ASP A 347 -3.47 -10.27 27.46
C ASP A 347 -2.05 -10.39 26.90
N LYS A 348 -1.07 -10.46 27.80
CA LYS A 348 0.32 -10.73 27.41
C LYS A 348 0.41 -12.16 26.83
N PRO A 349 0.82 -12.35 25.57
CA PRO A 349 0.95 -13.67 24.99
C PRO A 349 1.95 -14.53 25.77
N ALA A 350 1.59 -15.79 26.04
CA ALA A 350 2.44 -16.75 26.74
C ALA A 350 3.58 -17.27 25.86
N SER A 351 3.46 -17.15 24.54
CA SER A 351 4.49 -17.60 23.59
C SER A 351 4.60 -16.71 22.35
N VAL A 352 5.71 -16.88 21.60
CA VAL A 352 5.88 -16.24 20.29
C VAL A 352 4.82 -16.72 19.30
N ARG A 353 4.40 -17.98 19.38
CA ARG A 353 3.36 -18.55 18.51
C ARG A 353 2.03 -17.84 18.72
N GLU A 354 1.61 -17.70 19.98
CA GLU A 354 0.35 -17.04 20.35
C GLU A 354 0.35 -15.56 19.93
N LEU A 355 1.47 -14.86 20.11
CA LEU A 355 1.63 -13.49 19.59
C LEU A 355 1.44 -13.44 18.07
N LEU A 356 1.97 -14.41 17.32
CA LEU A 356 1.79 -14.47 15.87
C LEU A 356 0.34 -14.77 15.51
N GLU A 357 -0.31 -15.71 16.19
CA GLU A 357 -1.73 -16.05 15.98
C GLU A 357 -2.62 -14.82 16.17
N HIS A 358 -2.43 -14.06 17.26
CA HIS A 358 -3.14 -12.80 17.49
C HIS A 358 -2.90 -11.79 16.36
N ARG A 359 -1.65 -11.62 15.93
CA ARG A 359 -1.31 -10.70 14.82
C ARG A 359 -1.95 -11.12 13.50
N LEU A 360 -1.96 -12.42 13.18
CA LEU A 360 -2.57 -12.92 11.94
C LEU A 360 -4.09 -12.73 11.97
N ALA A 361 -4.73 -12.97 13.11
CA ALA A 361 -6.15 -12.66 13.31
C ALA A 361 -6.42 -11.16 13.10
N ALA A 362 -5.65 -10.27 13.72
CA ALA A 362 -5.81 -8.82 13.55
C ALA A 362 -5.58 -8.32 12.11
N ILE A 363 -4.73 -9.00 11.32
CA ILE A 363 -4.54 -8.71 9.88
C ILE A 363 -5.77 -9.17 9.08
N ALA A 364 -6.27 -10.37 9.36
CA ALA A 364 -7.46 -10.91 8.71
C ALA A 364 -8.71 -10.07 9.01
N ASP A 365 -8.88 -9.64 10.26
CA ASP A 365 -9.98 -8.77 10.67
C ASP A 365 -9.91 -7.39 10.00
N LEU A 366 -8.72 -6.80 9.86
CA LEU A 366 -8.53 -5.56 9.11
C LEU A 366 -8.93 -5.71 7.64
N ASP A 367 -8.44 -6.75 6.96
CA ASP A 367 -8.76 -7.01 5.56
C ASP A 367 -10.28 -7.24 5.37
N ALA A 368 -10.89 -8.04 6.25
CA ALA A 368 -12.33 -8.31 6.24
C ALA A 368 -13.15 -7.03 6.49
N THR A 369 -12.71 -6.17 7.42
CA THR A 369 -13.36 -4.89 7.74
C THR A 369 -13.33 -3.94 6.54
N LEU A 370 -12.18 -3.81 5.86
CA LEU A 370 -12.07 -2.99 4.65
C LEU A 370 -12.99 -3.50 3.54
N VAL A 371 -13.04 -4.82 3.32
CA VAL A 371 -13.95 -5.43 2.34
C VAL A 371 -15.42 -5.20 2.72
N ALA A 372 -15.78 -5.30 4.01
CA ALA A 372 -17.14 -5.07 4.48
C ALA A 372 -17.59 -3.60 4.32
N LEU A 373 -16.68 -2.65 4.55
CA LEU A 373 -16.91 -1.22 4.25
C LEU A 373 -17.13 -1.01 2.75
N PHE A 374 -16.27 -1.60 1.92
CA PHE A 374 -16.37 -1.47 0.48
C PHE A 374 -17.65 -2.11 -0.08
N GLU A 375 -18.05 -3.26 0.45
CA GLU A 375 -19.32 -3.91 0.12
C GLU A 375 -20.52 -3.01 0.47
N SER A 376 -20.48 -2.32 1.62
CA SER A 376 -21.53 -1.40 2.05
C SER A 376 -21.64 -0.20 1.13
N PHE A 377 -20.51 0.31 0.64
CA PHE A 377 -20.47 1.31 -0.43
C PHE A 377 -21.04 0.76 -1.75
N LEU A 378 -20.60 -0.41 -2.21
CA LEU A 378 -21.02 -0.98 -3.49
C LEU A 378 -22.53 -1.21 -3.56
N ARG A 379 -23.16 -1.66 -2.46
CA ARG A 379 -24.62 -1.78 -2.35
C ARG A 379 -25.33 -0.45 -2.62
N GLN A 380 -24.77 0.66 -2.15
CA GLN A 380 -25.33 1.99 -2.41
C GLN A 380 -24.99 2.51 -3.79
N ARG A 381 -23.85 2.09 -4.33
CA ARG A 381 -23.28 2.54 -5.61
C ARG A 381 -24.02 2.02 -6.83
N ILE A 382 -24.55 0.80 -6.73
CA ILE A 382 -25.34 0.15 -7.79
C ILE A 382 -26.84 0.38 -7.62
N ASP A 383 -27.27 0.90 -6.46
CA ASP A 383 -28.67 1.21 -6.21
C ASP A 383 -29.13 2.41 -7.06
N SER A 384 -30.41 2.39 -7.45
CA SER A 384 -31.09 3.43 -8.21
C SER A 384 -30.99 4.83 -7.56
N GLY A 385 -30.80 4.90 -6.24
CA GLY A 385 -30.61 6.14 -5.48
C GLY A 385 -29.20 6.76 -5.56
N TRP A 386 -28.26 6.16 -6.28
CA TRP A 386 -26.87 6.64 -6.34
C TRP A 386 -26.72 8.06 -6.91
N SER A 387 -27.53 8.43 -7.91
CA SER A 387 -27.52 9.77 -8.51
C SER A 387 -27.83 10.86 -7.47
N GLY A 388 -28.86 10.66 -6.65
CA GLY A 388 -29.20 11.56 -5.55
C GLY A 388 -28.09 11.66 -4.49
N LYS A 389 -27.34 10.58 -4.25
CA LYS A 389 -26.15 10.62 -3.37
C LYS A 389 -25.02 11.43 -4.00
N CYS A 390 -24.77 11.30 -5.30
CA CYS A 390 -23.80 12.12 -6.01
C CYS A 390 -24.12 13.61 -5.90
N GLU A 391 -25.41 13.98 -6.01
CA GLU A 391 -25.86 15.37 -5.85
C GLU A 391 -25.63 15.90 -4.43
N ARG A 392 -25.89 15.08 -3.41
CA ARG A 392 -25.60 15.41 -2.00
C ARG A 392 -24.10 15.61 -1.76
N ILE A 393 -23.26 14.69 -2.25
CA ILE A 393 -21.80 14.81 -2.17
C ILE A 393 -21.34 16.07 -2.91
N GLY A 394 -21.87 16.33 -4.11
CA GLY A 394 -21.52 17.55 -4.86
C GLY A 394 -21.96 18.84 -4.17
N THR A 395 -23.08 18.83 -3.46
CA THR A 395 -23.54 19.96 -2.63
C THR A 395 -22.61 20.17 -1.43
N TRP A 396 -22.23 19.09 -0.74
CA TRP A 396 -21.23 19.12 0.33
C TRP A 396 -19.90 19.69 -0.16
N ILE A 397 -19.36 19.24 -1.31
CA ILE A 397 -18.13 19.82 -1.89
C ILE A 397 -18.25 21.33 -2.09
N LYS A 398 -19.40 21.83 -2.55
CA LYS A 398 -19.64 23.26 -2.78
C LYS A 398 -19.76 24.08 -1.49
N THR A 399 -20.30 23.50 -0.41
CA THR A 399 -20.50 24.21 0.86
C THR A 399 -19.20 24.33 1.66
N ARG A 400 -18.30 23.34 1.56
CA ARG A 400 -16.96 23.37 2.16
C ARG A 400 -16.17 24.63 1.80
N GLY A 401 -16.13 24.97 0.52
CA GLY A 401 -15.41 26.17 0.04
C GLY A 401 -16.03 27.52 0.45
N LYS A 402 -17.20 27.52 1.10
CA LYS A 402 -17.89 28.73 1.57
C LYS A 402 -17.81 28.92 3.09
N ALA A 403 -17.40 27.90 3.84
CA ALA A 403 -17.13 28.06 5.26
C ALA A 403 -15.87 28.92 5.43
N ALA A 404 -16.05 30.17 5.87
CA ALA A 404 -14.93 31.04 6.21
C ALA A 404 -14.03 30.34 7.25
N PRO A 405 -12.69 30.55 7.22
CA PRO A 405 -11.81 29.90 8.17
C PRO A 405 -12.27 30.25 9.59
N ALA A 406 -12.54 29.22 10.40
CA ALA A 406 -12.79 29.36 11.81
C ALA A 406 -11.64 30.19 12.40
N ARG A 407 -11.96 31.38 12.92
CA ARG A 407 -11.01 32.20 13.67
C ARG A 407 -10.41 31.31 14.75
N HIS A 408 -9.10 31.17 14.77
CA HIS A 408 -8.38 30.62 15.92
C HIS A 408 -8.85 31.39 17.17
N ARG A 409 -9.74 30.79 17.96
CA ARG A 409 -9.85 31.17 19.37
C ARG A 409 -8.56 30.67 19.99
N GLY A 410 -7.68 31.62 20.29
CA GLY A 410 -6.45 31.36 21.01
C GLY A 410 -6.76 30.50 22.23
N ILE A 411 -5.96 29.46 22.41
CA ILE A 411 -5.78 28.85 23.71
C ILE A 411 -5.13 29.95 24.54
N GLU A 412 -5.95 30.71 25.28
CA GLU A 412 -5.46 31.54 26.37
C GLU A 412 -4.79 30.60 27.36
N ALA A 413 -3.45 30.61 27.32
CA ALA A 413 -2.63 30.08 28.39
C ALA A 413 -3.06 30.80 29.67
N SER A 414 -3.76 30.07 30.53
CA SER A 414 -4.05 30.47 31.90
C SER A 414 -2.70 30.62 32.62
N ARG A 415 -2.13 31.82 32.56
CA ARG A 415 -0.99 32.20 33.40
C ARG A 415 -1.45 32.12 34.85
N HIS A 416 -0.88 31.16 35.57
CA HIS A 416 -0.92 31.14 37.02
C HIS A 416 -0.47 32.49 37.57
N GLN A 417 -1.29 32.99 38.50
CA GLN A 417 -1.06 34.20 39.27
C GLN A 417 0.24 34.08 40.08
N GLY A 418 0.81 35.25 40.34
CA GLY A 418 2.16 35.44 40.85
C GLY A 418 2.42 34.77 42.18
N VAL A 419 3.63 34.22 42.29
CA VAL A 419 4.34 34.07 43.56
C VAL A 419 5.32 35.24 43.60
N GLU A 420 4.97 36.26 44.37
CA GLU A 420 5.89 37.32 44.77
C GLU A 420 7.04 36.71 45.56
N THR A 421 8.26 36.94 45.10
CA THR A 421 9.49 36.76 45.87
C THR A 421 9.53 37.80 47.00
N PRO A 422 9.65 37.42 48.28
CA PRO A 422 9.80 38.40 49.34
C PRO A 422 11.25 38.92 49.39
N GLU A 423 11.38 40.24 49.56
CA GLU A 423 12.64 40.92 49.88
C GLU A 423 13.18 40.46 51.25
N PRO A 424 14.52 40.48 51.45
CA PRO A 424 15.13 40.01 52.69
C PRO A 424 14.92 41.02 53.82
N VAL A 425 14.30 40.57 54.91
CA VAL A 425 14.19 41.30 56.17
C VAL A 425 15.39 40.94 57.04
N ASP A 426 16.21 41.93 57.36
CA ASP A 426 17.24 41.87 58.39
C ASP A 426 16.61 41.51 59.74
N VAL A 427 17.02 40.37 60.33
CA VAL A 427 16.69 40.02 61.71
C VAL A 427 17.94 40.03 62.55
N VAL A 428 17.88 40.95 63.51
CA VAL A 428 18.79 41.25 64.60
C VAL A 428 19.00 40.03 65.51
N VAL A 429 20.26 39.91 65.95
CA VAL A 429 20.78 38.98 66.96
C VAL A 429 20.00 39.05 68.28
N GLY A 430 19.63 37.89 68.84
CA GLY A 430 19.03 37.77 70.17
C GLY A 430 19.26 36.39 70.80
N ASP A 431 19.91 36.42 71.97
CA ASP A 431 20.48 35.38 72.84
C ASP A 431 19.72 34.06 73.20
N VAL A 432 20.53 32.98 73.29
CA VAL A 432 20.80 32.06 74.42
C VAL A 432 19.68 31.55 75.36
N SER A 433 19.44 30.22 75.32
CA SER A 433 19.37 29.25 76.46
C SER A 433 18.89 27.89 75.95
N VAL A 434 19.73 26.84 75.86
CA VAL A 434 20.03 25.80 76.87
C VAL A 434 18.81 25.23 77.61
N ALA A 435 18.33 24.06 77.14
CA ALA A 435 18.14 22.82 77.92
C ALA A 435 17.78 21.67 76.97
#